data_AF-A0A2K0W588-F1
#
_entry.id   AF-A0A2K0W588-F1
#
_cell.length_a   1.000
_cell.length_b   1.000
_cell.length_c   1.000
_cell.angle_alpha   90.00
_cell.angle_beta   90.00
_cell.angle_gamma   90.00
#
_symmetry.space_group_name_H-M   'P 1'
#
loop_
_entity.id
_entity.type
_entity.pdbx_description
1 polymer ?
#
loop_
_entity_poly.entity_id
_entity_poly.type
_entity_poly.pdbx_seq_one_letter_code
_entity_poly.pdbx_strand_id
1 'polypeptide(L)'
;METCFHMEFGLPLTGLEKLEETIGLPDFSGPMTDEDYIVNQQTHFHEHFASQIVLRRLSANFHSVLNKTFGKDASLPVAGFAPFNISSSPGTAAVMKQLDAQLDQWRGMLPSHLRWQDNQDVAFAEPSHNAFGDVYTEESLQSNYMFTPDLDTPPATYPFAADIQTALLRTLYSYNKHLIHRPCVFKALHHPESMTREDAEGAAECLKASVKWPIALSPPCTNKRLVPITFFWSQNLLGVLILLHLSQQHPMLSRIRSSICGQRFDVEASQTVTVYLDWLRDMKKIESTANWCWNIARLVYQLDD
;
A
#
# COMPACT_ATOMS: atom_id res chain seq x y z
N MET A 1 6.29 0.03 -14.34
CA MET A 1 6.69 1.09 -13.37
C MET A 1 6.06 2.41 -13.79
N GLU A 2 6.26 2.81 -15.04
CA GLU A 2 5.71 4.03 -15.63
C GLU A 2 4.18 4.18 -15.54
N THR A 3 3.39 3.13 -15.77
CA THR A 3 1.93 3.20 -15.66
C THR A 3 1.47 3.66 -14.27
N CYS A 4 2.17 3.26 -13.20
CA CYS A 4 1.87 3.72 -11.84
C CYS A 4 2.11 5.24 -11.71
N PHE A 5 3.23 5.74 -12.25
CA PHE A 5 3.53 7.18 -12.26
C PHE A 5 2.51 7.99 -13.05
N HIS A 6 2.04 7.45 -14.18
CA HIS A 6 0.99 8.09 -14.96
C HIS A 6 -0.33 8.15 -14.19
N MET A 7 -0.75 7.03 -13.58
CA MET A 7 -2.01 6.96 -12.85
C MET A 7 -2.03 7.87 -11.61
N GLU A 8 -0.89 8.04 -10.94
CA GLU A 8 -0.81 8.70 -9.64
C GLU A 8 -0.38 10.16 -9.72
N PHE A 9 0.58 10.45 -10.59
CA PHE A 9 1.16 11.79 -10.73
C PHE A 9 0.73 12.47 -12.03
N GLY A 10 -0.02 11.79 -12.90
CA GLY A 10 -0.38 12.31 -14.21
C GLY A 10 0.81 12.51 -15.13
N LEU A 11 1.95 11.88 -14.83
CA LEU A 11 3.14 12.02 -15.66
C LEU A 11 2.85 11.40 -17.04
N PRO A 12 3.30 12.04 -18.13
CA PRO A 12 3.10 11.51 -19.47
C PRO A 12 3.81 10.15 -19.59
N LEU A 13 3.13 9.21 -20.25
CA LEU A 13 3.76 7.94 -20.64
C LEU A 13 4.83 8.24 -21.72
N THR A 14 6.02 7.69 -21.55
CA THR A 14 7.16 7.82 -22.47
C THR A 14 6.99 6.97 -23.73
N GLY A 15 6.03 6.04 -23.74
CA GLY A 15 5.82 5.11 -24.85
C GLY A 15 6.45 3.74 -24.66
N LEU A 16 7.06 3.46 -23.50
CA LEU A 16 7.64 2.14 -23.20
C LEU A 16 6.58 1.03 -23.21
N GLU A 17 5.32 1.36 -22.96
CA GLU A 17 4.20 0.42 -23.07
C GLU A 17 4.07 -0.18 -24.47
N LYS A 18 4.49 0.55 -25.52
CA LYS A 18 4.46 0.08 -26.91
C LYS A 18 5.50 -1.00 -27.18
N LEU A 19 6.49 -1.14 -26.31
CA LEU A 19 7.52 -2.16 -26.40
C LEU A 19 7.11 -3.45 -25.66
N GLU A 20 5.99 -3.48 -24.93
CA GLU A 20 5.55 -4.67 -24.19
C GLU A 20 5.33 -5.88 -25.10
N GLU A 21 4.86 -5.67 -26.34
CA GLU A 21 4.70 -6.75 -27.33
C GLU A 21 6.04 -7.21 -27.94
N THR A 22 7.06 -6.36 -27.89
CA THR A 22 8.40 -6.63 -28.46
C THR A 22 9.35 -7.24 -27.42
N ILE A 23 9.21 -6.85 -26.16
CA ILE A 23 10.02 -7.30 -25.04
C ILE A 23 9.28 -8.48 -24.40
N GLY A 24 9.78 -9.69 -24.65
CA GLY A 24 9.27 -10.89 -23.98
C GLY A 24 9.38 -10.78 -22.45
N LEU A 25 8.61 -11.61 -21.75
CA LEU A 25 8.78 -11.73 -20.30
C LEU A 25 10.23 -12.12 -19.98
N PRO A 26 10.80 -11.64 -18.85
CA PRO A 26 12.14 -12.04 -18.44
C PRO A 26 12.26 -13.56 -18.46
N ASP A 27 13.20 -14.07 -19.25
CA ASP A 27 13.52 -15.50 -19.26
C ASP A 27 14.47 -15.78 -18.10
N PHE A 28 13.97 -16.44 -17.07
CA PHE A 28 14.77 -16.92 -15.97
C PHE A 28 15.39 -18.26 -16.39
N SER A 29 16.41 -18.18 -17.26
CA SER A 29 17.08 -19.29 -17.95
C SER A 29 17.94 -20.17 -17.03
N GLY A 30 17.35 -20.61 -15.91
CA GLY A 30 17.97 -21.45 -14.91
C GLY A 30 19.00 -20.74 -14.04
N PRO A 31 19.43 -21.36 -12.94
CA PRO A 31 20.54 -20.88 -12.14
C PRO A 31 21.84 -20.92 -12.97
N MET A 32 22.65 -19.87 -12.91
CA MET A 32 23.97 -19.84 -13.56
C MET A 32 25.03 -20.57 -12.73
N THR A 33 24.80 -20.66 -11.42
CA THR A 33 25.66 -21.33 -10.44
C THR A 33 24.84 -22.15 -9.44
N ASP A 34 25.47 -23.09 -8.74
CA ASP A 34 24.82 -23.83 -7.66
C ASP A 34 24.35 -22.89 -6.53
N GLU A 35 25.10 -21.81 -6.25
CA GLU A 35 24.70 -20.79 -5.28
C GLU A 35 23.39 -20.09 -5.72
N ASP A 36 23.26 -19.72 -6.99
CA ASP A 36 22.04 -19.13 -7.53
C ASP A 36 20.86 -20.10 -7.40
N TYR A 37 21.08 -21.39 -7.64
CA TYR A 37 20.01 -22.39 -7.49
C TYR A 37 19.45 -22.40 -6.09
N ILE A 38 20.32 -22.40 -5.08
CA ILE A 38 19.86 -22.51 -3.69
C ILE A 38 19.26 -21.18 -3.22
N VAL A 39 19.83 -20.02 -3.59
CA VAL A 39 19.23 -18.71 -3.28
C VAL A 39 17.85 -18.55 -3.95
N ASN A 40 17.69 -19.01 -5.18
CA ASN A 40 16.42 -18.97 -5.90
C ASN A 40 15.34 -19.82 -5.21
N GLN A 41 15.72 -20.99 -4.70
CA GLN A 41 14.84 -21.86 -3.91
C GLN A 41 14.40 -21.19 -2.60
N GLN A 42 15.32 -20.51 -1.90
CA GLN A 42 15.02 -19.86 -0.62
C GLN A 42 14.17 -18.60 -0.75
N THR A 43 14.48 -17.77 -1.75
CA THR A 43 13.84 -16.45 -1.89
C THR A 43 12.46 -16.52 -2.50
N HIS A 44 12.14 -17.62 -3.21
CA HIS A 44 10.91 -17.74 -4.01
C HIS A 44 10.66 -16.50 -4.89
N PHE A 45 11.75 -15.89 -5.40
CA PHE A 45 11.65 -14.56 -6.00
C PHE A 45 10.75 -14.56 -7.24
N HIS A 46 10.73 -15.64 -8.05
CA HIS A 46 9.83 -15.78 -9.19
C HIS A 46 8.36 -15.60 -8.80
N GLU A 47 7.95 -16.21 -7.69
CA GLU A 47 6.58 -16.17 -7.20
C GLU A 47 6.23 -14.78 -6.67
N HIS A 48 7.17 -14.11 -6.00
CA HIS A 48 7.06 -12.70 -5.61
C HIS A 48 6.89 -11.78 -6.84
N PHE A 49 7.77 -11.90 -7.84
CA PHE A 49 7.73 -11.08 -9.05
C PHE A 49 6.45 -11.31 -9.84
N ALA A 50 6.04 -12.56 -10.04
CA ALA A 50 4.80 -12.91 -10.72
C ALA A 50 3.59 -12.30 -9.99
N SER A 51 3.54 -12.43 -8.66
CA SER A 51 2.46 -11.86 -7.84
C SER A 51 2.39 -10.34 -7.96
N GLN A 52 3.53 -9.65 -7.96
CA GLN A 52 3.60 -8.20 -8.17
C GLN A 52 3.15 -7.78 -9.58
N ILE A 53 3.50 -8.55 -10.63
CA ILE A 53 3.05 -8.26 -12.00
C ILE A 53 1.53 -8.34 -12.10
N VAL A 54 0.93 -9.41 -11.55
CA VAL A 54 -0.52 -9.58 -11.56
C VAL A 54 -1.21 -8.46 -10.79
N LEU A 55 -0.72 -8.08 -9.60
CA LEU A 55 -1.28 -6.98 -8.83
C LEU A 55 -1.19 -5.64 -9.58
N ARG A 56 -0.08 -5.37 -10.27
CA ARG A 56 0.08 -4.16 -11.09
C ARG A 56 -0.93 -4.11 -12.24
N ARG A 57 -1.19 -5.24 -12.90
CA ARG A 57 -2.20 -5.33 -13.96
C ARG A 57 -3.61 -5.09 -13.42
N LEU A 58 -3.92 -5.65 -12.25
CA LEU A 58 -5.19 -5.39 -11.55
C LEU A 58 -5.32 -3.90 -11.19
N SER A 59 -4.28 -3.31 -10.61
CA SER A 59 -4.24 -1.87 -10.29
C SER A 59 -4.55 -1.00 -11.51
N ALA A 60 -3.90 -1.27 -12.64
CA ALA A 60 -4.17 -0.54 -13.89
C ALA A 60 -5.62 -0.72 -14.39
N ASN A 61 -6.18 -1.92 -14.25
CA ASN A 61 -7.58 -2.18 -14.55
C ASN A 61 -8.50 -1.37 -13.63
N PHE A 62 -8.24 -1.38 -12.31
CA PHE A 62 -9.03 -0.66 -11.32
C PHE A 62 -9.07 0.83 -11.63
N HIS A 63 -7.91 1.46 -11.91
CA HIS A 63 -7.87 2.86 -12.34
C HIS A 63 -8.69 3.10 -13.61
N SER A 64 -8.60 2.23 -14.61
CA SER A 64 -9.40 2.36 -15.85
C SER A 64 -10.90 2.30 -15.58
N VAL A 65 -11.35 1.34 -14.75
CA VAL A 65 -12.76 1.16 -14.39
C VAL A 65 -13.27 2.32 -13.56
N LEU A 66 -12.49 2.78 -12.57
CA LEU A 66 -12.84 3.93 -11.73
C LEU A 66 -12.93 5.21 -12.57
N ASN A 67 -11.95 5.48 -13.43
CA ASN A 67 -11.99 6.66 -14.31
C ASN A 67 -13.18 6.63 -15.28
N LYS A 68 -13.54 5.46 -15.83
CA LYS A 68 -14.73 5.34 -16.71
C LYS A 68 -16.05 5.54 -15.94
N THR A 69 -16.08 5.07 -14.70
CA THR A 69 -17.27 5.14 -13.84
C THR A 69 -17.50 6.53 -13.28
N PHE A 70 -16.42 7.22 -12.86
CA PHE A 70 -16.48 8.48 -12.13
C PHE A 70 -15.99 9.71 -12.92
N GLY A 71 -15.29 9.53 -14.04
CA GLY A 71 -14.62 10.61 -14.79
C GLY A 71 -15.41 11.19 -15.97
N LYS A 72 -16.72 10.91 -16.11
CA LYS A 72 -17.49 11.30 -17.31
C LYS A 72 -17.70 12.81 -17.53
N ASP A 73 -17.45 13.68 -16.54
CA ASP A 73 -17.74 15.13 -16.64
C ASP A 73 -16.54 16.07 -16.37
N ALA A 74 -15.29 15.60 -16.34
CA ALA A 74 -14.15 16.45 -15.95
C ALA A 74 -13.34 16.95 -17.16
N SER A 75 -13.66 18.14 -17.66
CA SER A 75 -12.80 18.90 -18.58
C SER A 75 -11.69 19.65 -17.82
N LEU A 76 -10.80 18.96 -17.11
CA LEU A 76 -9.55 19.55 -16.58
C LEU A 76 -8.44 18.48 -16.44
N PRO A 77 -7.19 18.74 -16.89
CA PRO A 77 -6.08 17.78 -16.90
C PRO A 77 -5.23 17.88 -15.62
N VAL A 78 -5.84 17.77 -14.43
CA VAL A 78 -5.07 17.73 -13.16
C VAL A 78 -5.24 16.35 -12.53
N ALA A 79 -4.20 15.53 -12.66
CA ALA A 79 -4.10 14.25 -11.98
C ALA A 79 -4.15 14.46 -10.46
N GLY A 80 -5.05 13.73 -9.80
CA GLY A 80 -5.21 13.73 -8.35
C GLY A 80 -6.37 14.58 -7.80
N PHE A 81 -6.99 15.47 -8.58
CA PHE A 81 -8.05 16.38 -8.12
C PHE A 81 -9.14 16.69 -9.17
N ALA A 82 -9.52 15.72 -10.00
CA ALA A 82 -10.65 15.93 -10.92
C ALA A 82 -11.96 16.17 -10.14
N PRO A 83 -12.84 17.09 -10.57
CA PRO A 83 -14.15 17.26 -9.96
C PRO A 83 -14.99 16.00 -10.21
N PHE A 84 -15.15 15.18 -9.17
CA PHE A 84 -16.00 14.01 -9.20
C PHE A 84 -17.47 14.45 -9.16
N ASN A 85 -18.17 14.39 -10.28
CA ASN A 85 -19.63 14.51 -10.27
C ASN A 85 -20.23 13.15 -9.85
N ILE A 86 -20.29 12.91 -8.54
CA ILE A 86 -20.82 11.64 -7.99
C ILE A 86 -22.34 11.74 -7.93
N SER A 87 -23.00 11.58 -9.08
CA SER A 87 -24.41 11.19 -9.05
C SER A 87 -24.49 9.80 -8.44
N SER A 88 -25.29 9.65 -7.38
CA SER A 88 -25.48 8.40 -6.65
C SER A 88 -26.25 7.39 -7.49
N SER A 89 -25.59 6.82 -8.49
CA SER A 89 -26.13 5.69 -9.23
C SER A 89 -25.86 4.41 -8.43
N PRO A 90 -26.88 3.56 -8.20
CA PRO A 90 -26.73 2.26 -7.53
C PRO A 90 -25.61 1.38 -8.12
N GLY A 91 -25.21 1.62 -9.38
CA GLY A 91 -24.11 0.91 -10.03
C GLY A 91 -22.71 1.22 -9.45
N THR A 92 -22.50 2.38 -8.84
CA THR A 92 -21.16 2.80 -8.36
C THR A 92 -20.67 1.95 -7.18
N ALA A 93 -21.52 1.71 -6.19
CA ALA A 93 -21.22 0.85 -5.05
C ALA A 93 -21.00 -0.62 -5.47
N ALA A 94 -21.78 -1.10 -6.45
CA ALA A 94 -21.62 -2.44 -6.99
C ALA A 94 -20.26 -2.62 -7.71
N VAL A 95 -19.84 -1.61 -8.47
CA VAL A 95 -18.51 -1.60 -9.12
C VAL A 95 -17.41 -1.66 -8.06
N MET A 96 -17.45 -0.82 -7.01
CA MET A 96 -16.42 -0.85 -5.96
C MET A 96 -16.36 -2.21 -5.25
N LYS A 97 -17.51 -2.80 -4.89
CA LYS A 97 -17.56 -4.15 -4.30
C LYS A 97 -16.98 -5.21 -5.22
N GLN A 98 -17.21 -5.09 -6.53
CA GLN A 98 -16.63 -6.01 -7.51
C GLN A 98 -15.10 -5.86 -7.60
N LEU A 99 -14.56 -4.64 -7.59
CA LEU A 99 -13.12 -4.40 -7.62
C LEU A 99 -12.45 -4.91 -6.33
N ASP A 100 -13.04 -4.66 -5.17
CA ASP A 100 -12.55 -5.15 -3.89
C ASP A 100 -12.54 -6.69 -3.85
N ALA A 101 -13.62 -7.33 -4.32
CA ALA A 101 -13.68 -8.78 -4.43
C ALA A 101 -12.60 -9.37 -5.37
N GLN A 102 -12.27 -8.69 -6.47
CA GLN A 102 -11.17 -9.11 -7.36
C GLN A 102 -9.81 -9.01 -6.67
N LEU A 103 -9.60 -7.96 -5.88
CA LEU A 103 -8.37 -7.76 -5.11
C LEU A 103 -8.22 -8.84 -4.01
N ASP A 104 -9.32 -9.18 -3.33
CA ASP A 104 -9.36 -10.28 -2.36
C ASP A 104 -9.15 -11.65 -3.02
N GLN A 105 -9.74 -11.88 -4.19
CA GLN A 105 -9.50 -13.09 -4.96
C GLN A 105 -8.03 -13.22 -5.33
N TRP A 106 -7.39 -12.13 -5.79
CA TRP A 106 -5.95 -12.12 -6.06
C TRP A 106 -5.13 -12.54 -4.84
N ARG A 107 -5.42 -11.97 -3.67
CA ARG A 107 -4.76 -12.34 -2.42
C ARG A 107 -4.97 -13.83 -2.09
N GLY A 108 -6.18 -14.36 -2.31
CA GLY A 108 -6.50 -15.78 -2.11
C GLY A 108 -5.77 -16.73 -3.05
N MET A 109 -5.38 -16.27 -4.24
CA MET A 109 -4.61 -17.03 -5.23
C MET A 109 -3.10 -17.02 -4.99
N LEU A 110 -2.60 -16.23 -4.02
CA LEU A 110 -1.17 -16.19 -3.72
C LEU A 110 -0.65 -17.55 -3.22
N PRO A 111 0.60 -17.92 -3.56
CA PRO A 111 1.31 -19.04 -2.94
C PRO A 111 1.24 -18.96 -1.41
N SER A 112 1.24 -20.12 -0.74
CA SER A 112 1.05 -20.21 0.72
C SER A 112 2.02 -19.34 1.52
N HIS A 113 3.28 -19.26 1.10
CA HIS A 113 4.32 -18.46 1.76
C HIS A 113 4.16 -16.95 1.56
N LEU A 114 3.41 -16.51 0.53
CA LEU A 114 3.10 -15.09 0.30
C LEU A 114 1.74 -14.68 0.86
N ARG A 115 0.86 -15.64 1.13
CA ARG A 115 -0.52 -15.40 1.51
C ARG A 115 -0.61 -14.92 2.96
N TRP A 116 -1.52 -13.99 3.23
CA TRP A 116 -1.79 -13.48 4.57
C TRP A 116 -3.29 -13.30 4.81
N GLN A 117 -3.65 -13.09 6.08
CA GLN A 117 -4.99 -12.73 6.52
C GLN A 117 -4.91 -11.40 7.29
N ASP A 118 -5.93 -10.53 7.18
CA ASP A 118 -5.92 -9.17 7.76
C ASP A 118 -5.83 -9.15 9.30
N ASN A 119 -6.08 -10.28 9.97
CA ASN A 119 -6.10 -10.39 11.44
C ASN A 119 -5.05 -11.36 11.99
N GLN A 120 -4.13 -11.86 11.16
CA GLN A 120 -3.10 -12.79 11.59
C GLN A 120 -1.74 -12.13 11.48
N ASP A 121 -1.28 -11.60 12.62
CA ASP A 121 0.08 -11.10 12.78
C ASP A 121 1.02 -12.30 13.04
N VAL A 122 1.20 -13.17 12.05
CA VAL A 122 2.14 -14.30 12.13
C VAL A 122 3.47 -13.87 11.55
N ALA A 123 4.57 -14.26 12.18
CA ALA A 123 5.93 -14.14 11.63
C ALA A 123 6.05 -14.76 10.22
N PHE A 124 7.14 -14.44 9.52
CA PHE A 124 7.45 -15.09 8.23
C PHE A 124 7.44 -16.61 8.38
N ALA A 125 6.89 -17.30 7.38
CA ALA A 125 7.04 -18.75 7.30
C ALA A 125 8.54 -19.05 7.35
N GLU A 126 8.97 -19.91 8.28
CA GLU A 126 10.39 -20.23 8.39
C GLU A 126 10.89 -20.73 7.03
N PRO A 127 11.98 -20.15 6.48
CA PRO A 127 12.64 -20.78 5.37
C PRO A 127 13.01 -22.19 5.82
N SER A 128 12.69 -23.18 4.98
CA SER A 128 12.89 -24.60 5.29
C SER A 128 14.28 -24.83 5.87
N HIS A 129 14.33 -25.19 7.16
CA HIS A 129 15.54 -25.41 7.98
C HIS A 129 16.55 -26.41 7.40
N ASN A 130 16.24 -27.09 6.31
CA ASN A 130 17.01 -28.24 5.83
C ASN A 130 17.91 -27.96 4.61
N ALA A 131 18.00 -26.73 4.12
CA ALA A 131 18.77 -26.44 2.90
C ALA A 131 20.23 -25.99 3.15
N PHE A 132 20.55 -25.47 4.34
CA PHE A 132 21.92 -25.02 4.66
C PHE A 132 22.26 -25.39 6.09
N GLY A 133 23.21 -26.31 6.27
CA GLY A 133 23.84 -26.49 7.57
C GLY A 133 24.63 -25.23 7.95
N ASP A 134 24.52 -24.81 9.21
CA ASP A 134 25.44 -24.03 10.06
C ASP A 134 26.19 -22.79 9.52
N VAL A 135 26.03 -22.37 8.25
CA VAL A 135 26.82 -21.26 7.67
C VAL A 135 26.31 -19.89 8.11
N TYR A 136 25.03 -19.79 8.48
CA TYR A 136 24.47 -18.59 9.08
C TYR A 136 24.15 -18.89 10.55
N THR A 137 25.07 -18.51 11.43
CA THR A 137 24.88 -18.58 12.88
C THR A 137 23.55 -17.95 13.26
N GLU A 138 22.69 -18.77 13.85
CA GLU A 138 21.34 -18.48 14.32
C GLU A 138 21.33 -17.30 15.32
N GLU A 139 20.94 -16.11 14.87
CA GLU A 139 20.28 -15.16 15.75
C GLU A 139 18.78 -15.44 15.67
N SER A 140 18.24 -16.00 16.76
CA SER A 140 16.83 -16.33 16.93
C SER A 140 15.90 -15.23 16.39
N LEU A 141 14.89 -15.61 15.60
CA LEU A 141 13.75 -14.77 15.23
C LEU A 141 12.97 -14.36 16.50
N GLN A 142 13.40 -13.31 17.19
CA GLN A 142 12.82 -12.89 18.48
C GLN A 142 11.43 -12.23 18.38
N SER A 143 10.90 -12.05 17.16
CA SER A 143 9.60 -11.41 16.97
C SER A 143 8.50 -12.43 16.66
N ASN A 144 7.46 -12.46 17.49
CA ASN A 144 6.21 -13.17 17.20
C ASN A 144 5.46 -12.59 16.00
N TYR A 145 5.84 -11.39 15.55
CA TYR A 145 5.14 -10.60 14.54
C TYR A 145 6.04 -10.33 13.33
N MET A 146 5.45 -10.41 12.13
CA MET A 146 6.15 -10.11 10.87
C MET A 146 6.52 -8.63 10.74
N PHE A 147 5.59 -7.75 11.11
CA PHE A 147 5.78 -6.31 11.10
C PHE A 147 5.25 -5.72 12.40
N THR A 148 5.94 -4.74 12.96
CA THR A 148 5.51 -4.08 14.20
C THR A 148 5.55 -2.56 14.07
N PRO A 149 4.56 -1.83 14.63
CA PRO A 149 4.62 -0.38 14.75
C PRO A 149 5.55 0.09 15.89
N ASP A 150 6.04 -0.83 16.73
CA ASP A 150 7.04 -0.52 17.73
C ASP A 150 8.43 -0.42 17.07
N LEU A 151 8.89 0.83 16.91
CA LEU A 151 10.16 1.15 16.27
C LEU A 151 11.35 1.06 17.24
N ASP A 152 11.11 0.93 18.54
CA ASP A 152 12.16 0.83 19.57
C ASP A 152 12.65 -0.61 19.75
N THR A 153 11.84 -1.59 19.34
CA THR A 153 12.24 -3.01 19.34
C THR A 153 13.34 -3.26 18.30
N PRO A 154 14.44 -3.98 18.66
CA PRO A 154 15.48 -4.35 17.70
C PRO A 154 14.88 -5.03 16.45
N PRO A 155 15.19 -4.51 15.24
CA PRO A 155 14.59 -5.04 14.02
C PRO A 155 15.06 -6.47 13.79
N ALA A 156 14.12 -7.37 13.50
CA ALA A 156 14.48 -8.70 13.01
C ALA A 156 15.23 -8.56 11.67
N THR A 157 16.33 -9.30 11.53
CA THR A 157 17.10 -9.33 10.27
C THR A 157 16.60 -10.51 9.44
N TYR A 158 16.16 -10.22 8.21
CA TYR A 158 15.70 -11.25 7.29
C TYR A 158 16.69 -11.40 6.13
N PRO A 159 17.05 -12.63 5.74
CA PRO A 159 17.93 -12.85 4.61
C PRO A 159 17.29 -12.31 3.32
N PHE A 160 18.14 -11.84 2.40
CA PHE A 160 17.74 -11.37 1.06
C PHE A 160 16.68 -10.25 1.04
N ALA A 161 16.54 -9.48 2.13
CA ALA A 161 15.53 -8.43 2.26
C ALA A 161 14.09 -8.93 2.00
N ALA A 162 13.79 -10.16 2.41
CA ALA A 162 12.47 -10.78 2.26
C ALA A 162 11.36 -9.96 2.96
N ASP A 163 11.71 -9.25 4.03
CA ASP A 163 10.87 -8.30 4.74
C ASP A 163 10.42 -7.15 3.84
N ILE A 164 11.34 -6.56 3.07
CA ILE A 164 11.04 -5.45 2.17
C ILE A 164 10.15 -5.93 1.02
N GLN A 165 10.45 -7.09 0.42
CA GLN A 165 9.63 -7.62 -0.68
C GLN A 165 8.20 -7.92 -0.25
N THR A 166 8.04 -8.51 0.92
CA THR A 166 6.72 -8.81 1.49
C THR A 166 5.99 -7.55 1.92
N ALA A 167 6.71 -6.61 2.54
CA ALA A 167 6.14 -5.33 2.95
C ALA A 167 5.62 -4.54 1.75
N LEU A 168 6.38 -4.53 0.65
CA LEU A 168 5.99 -3.88 -0.60
C LEU A 168 4.73 -4.53 -1.19
N LEU A 169 4.69 -5.86 -1.27
CA LEU A 169 3.53 -6.58 -1.81
C LEU A 169 2.26 -6.31 -1.01
N ARG A 170 2.33 -6.43 0.32
CA ARG A 170 1.19 -6.20 1.23
C ARG A 170 0.77 -4.75 1.25
N THR A 171 1.71 -3.82 1.24
CA THR A 171 1.39 -2.39 1.15
C THR A 171 0.70 -2.07 -0.17
N LEU A 172 1.16 -2.62 -1.30
CA LEU A 172 0.51 -2.40 -2.59
C LEU A 172 -0.92 -2.94 -2.62
N TYR A 173 -1.20 -4.05 -1.93
CA TYR A 173 -2.57 -4.52 -1.74
C TYR A 173 -3.41 -3.50 -0.95
N SER A 174 -2.94 -3.07 0.22
CA SER A 174 -3.66 -2.08 1.05
C SER A 174 -3.86 -0.75 0.32
N TYR A 175 -2.85 -0.36 -0.46
CA TYR A 175 -2.89 0.81 -1.32
C TYR A 175 -3.98 0.72 -2.39
N ASN A 176 -4.09 -0.42 -3.09
CA ASN A 176 -5.14 -0.61 -4.08
C ASN A 176 -6.54 -0.63 -3.42
N LYS A 177 -6.67 -1.24 -2.25
CA LYS A 177 -7.93 -1.22 -1.48
C LYS A 177 -8.30 0.22 -1.09
N HIS A 178 -7.33 1.01 -0.65
CA HIS A 178 -7.49 2.45 -0.39
C HIS A 178 -7.99 3.20 -1.63
N LEU A 179 -7.36 2.99 -2.80
CA LEU A 179 -7.76 3.64 -4.05
C LEU A 179 -9.17 3.27 -4.52
N ILE A 180 -9.55 1.99 -4.44
CA ILE A 180 -10.88 1.49 -4.82
C ILE A 180 -11.97 2.24 -4.05
N HIS A 181 -11.75 2.48 -2.77
CA HIS A 181 -12.74 3.08 -1.88
C HIS A 181 -12.57 4.59 -1.66
N ARG A 182 -11.50 5.20 -2.18
CA ARG A 182 -11.25 6.65 -2.10
C ARG A 182 -12.43 7.51 -2.61
N PRO A 183 -13.19 7.14 -3.66
CA PRO A 183 -14.37 7.90 -4.07
C PRO A 183 -15.43 8.07 -2.98
N CYS A 184 -15.59 7.10 -2.08
CA CYS A 184 -16.52 7.20 -0.95
C CYS A 184 -16.08 8.25 0.07
N VAL A 185 -14.77 8.37 0.32
CA VAL A 185 -14.21 9.41 1.18
C VAL A 185 -14.41 10.79 0.56
N PHE A 186 -14.16 10.92 -0.75
CA PHE A 186 -14.46 12.17 -1.47
C PHE A 186 -15.92 12.56 -1.31
N LYS A 187 -16.85 11.62 -1.53
CA LYS A 187 -18.28 11.86 -1.35
C LYS A 187 -18.62 12.29 0.07
N ALA A 188 -18.04 11.64 1.08
CA ALA A 188 -18.26 12.00 2.47
C ALA A 188 -17.77 13.41 2.83
N LEU A 189 -16.73 13.91 2.15
CA LEU A 189 -16.18 15.25 2.34
C LEU A 189 -16.96 16.34 1.58
N HIS A 190 -17.43 16.04 0.36
CA HIS A 190 -17.99 17.05 -0.55
C HIS A 190 -19.52 17.02 -0.67
N HIS A 191 -20.13 15.85 -0.45
CA HIS A 191 -21.57 15.62 -0.62
C HIS A 191 -22.17 14.79 0.54
N PRO A 192 -21.92 15.16 1.81
CA PRO A 192 -22.32 14.38 2.98
C PRO A 192 -23.83 14.12 3.07
N GLU A 193 -24.66 15.02 2.55
CA GLU A 193 -26.12 14.92 2.49
C GLU A 193 -26.62 13.81 1.54
N SER A 194 -25.78 13.40 0.58
CA SER A 194 -26.10 12.38 -0.43
C SER A 194 -25.51 11.01 -0.11
N MET A 195 -24.86 10.86 1.05
CA MET A 195 -24.21 9.62 1.48
C MET A 195 -25.22 8.51 1.75
N THR A 196 -25.08 7.39 1.05
CA THR A 196 -25.82 6.16 1.39
C THR A 196 -25.06 5.36 2.45
N ARG A 197 -25.69 4.28 2.93
CA ARG A 197 -25.04 3.33 3.83
C ARG A 197 -23.84 2.65 3.16
N GLU A 198 -23.99 2.25 1.90
CA GLU A 198 -22.94 1.60 1.12
C GLU A 198 -21.75 2.54 0.90
N ASP A 199 -22.00 3.83 0.70
CA ASP A 199 -20.93 4.83 0.61
C ASP A 199 -20.19 4.96 1.94
N ALA A 200 -20.92 4.96 3.07
CA ALA A 200 -20.33 5.04 4.40
C ALA A 200 -19.49 3.79 4.73
N GLU A 201 -19.97 2.60 4.35
CA GLU A 201 -19.23 1.34 4.44
C GLU A 201 -17.95 1.41 3.58
N GLY A 202 -18.04 1.88 2.34
CA GLY A 202 -16.86 2.07 1.49
C GLY A 202 -15.87 3.08 2.06
N ALA A 203 -16.33 4.21 2.61
CA ALA A 203 -15.45 5.18 3.26
C ALA A 203 -14.75 4.57 4.49
N ALA A 204 -15.43 3.69 5.24
CA ALA A 204 -14.81 2.94 6.34
C ALA A 204 -13.75 1.95 5.83
N GLU A 205 -14.00 1.23 4.73
CA GLU A 205 -12.99 0.37 4.10
C GLU A 205 -11.76 1.15 3.64
N CYS A 206 -11.96 2.35 3.08
CA CYS A 206 -10.86 3.25 2.69
C CYS A 206 -10.00 3.64 3.91
N LEU A 207 -10.63 4.04 5.01
CA LEU A 207 -9.94 4.42 6.24
C LEU A 207 -9.16 3.25 6.85
N LYS A 208 -9.78 2.06 6.91
CA LYS A 208 -9.11 0.84 7.39
C LYS A 208 -7.94 0.43 6.48
N ALA A 209 -8.09 0.58 5.16
CA ALA A 209 -7.03 0.28 4.21
C ALA A 209 -5.85 1.26 4.30
N SER A 210 -6.01 2.43 4.95
CA SER A 210 -4.95 3.43 5.11
C SER A 210 -4.03 3.18 6.30
N VAL A 211 -4.40 2.33 7.26
CA VAL A 211 -3.62 2.10 8.48
C VAL A 211 -2.59 0.98 8.33
N LYS A 212 -1.49 1.07 9.09
CA LYS A 212 -0.46 0.04 9.27
C LYS A 212 0.14 -0.51 7.96
N TRP A 213 0.48 0.35 7.00
CA TRP A 213 1.17 -0.12 5.79
C TRP A 213 2.56 -0.70 6.14
N PRO A 214 2.81 -1.99 5.82
CA PRO A 214 4.04 -2.68 6.23
C PRO A 214 5.35 -1.99 5.86
N ILE A 215 5.40 -1.25 4.74
CA ILE A 215 6.61 -0.52 4.35
C ILE A 215 7.10 0.49 5.41
N ALA A 216 6.20 1.02 6.24
CA ALA A 216 6.52 2.01 7.27
C ALA A 216 6.71 1.37 8.66
N LEU A 217 6.47 0.06 8.78
CA LEU A 217 6.65 -0.70 10.01
C LEU A 217 8.08 -1.26 10.10
N SER A 218 8.48 -1.67 11.29
CA SER A 218 9.72 -2.43 11.48
C SER A 218 9.54 -3.88 10.99
N PRO A 219 10.55 -4.49 10.34
CA PRO A 219 11.87 -3.93 10.04
C PRO A 219 12.06 -3.08 8.76
N PRO A 220 11.17 -3.05 7.72
CA PRO A 220 11.40 -2.27 6.50
C PRO A 220 11.75 -0.79 6.73
N CYS A 221 11.21 -0.18 7.79
CA CYS A 221 11.50 1.21 8.16
C CYS A 221 12.97 1.47 8.56
N THR A 222 13.78 0.43 8.80
CA THR A 222 15.21 0.59 9.07
C THR A 222 16.04 0.61 7.78
N ASN A 223 15.45 0.11 6.68
CA ASN A 223 16.09 -0.03 5.37
C ASN A 223 15.33 0.77 4.29
N LYS A 224 14.82 1.96 4.63
CA LYS A 224 13.99 2.83 3.76
C LYS A 224 14.60 3.06 2.36
N ARG A 225 15.94 3.08 2.23
CA ARG A 225 16.66 3.26 0.96
C ARG A 225 16.53 2.08 -0.01
N LEU A 226 16.23 0.88 0.49
CA LEU A 226 15.99 -0.31 -0.34
C LEU A 226 14.55 -0.39 -0.84
N VAL A 227 13.65 0.45 -0.31
CA VAL A 227 12.26 0.52 -0.77
C VAL A 227 12.25 1.24 -2.13
N PRO A 228 11.75 0.61 -3.20
CA PRO A 228 11.69 1.25 -4.50
C PRO A 228 10.79 2.49 -4.47
N ILE A 229 11.22 3.55 -5.17
CA ILE A 229 10.38 4.72 -5.44
C ILE A 229 9.90 5.39 -4.13
N THR A 230 10.84 5.72 -3.25
CA THR A 230 10.56 6.30 -1.92
C THR A 230 9.67 7.54 -1.96
N PHE A 231 9.85 8.42 -2.96
CA PHE A 231 9.04 9.62 -3.13
C PHE A 231 7.54 9.33 -3.29
N PHE A 232 7.20 8.21 -3.94
CA PHE A 232 5.81 7.79 -4.11
C PHE A 232 5.19 7.41 -2.77
N TRP A 233 5.95 6.71 -1.94
CA TRP A 233 5.49 6.36 -0.60
C TRP A 233 5.39 7.60 0.28
N SER A 234 6.39 8.47 0.31
CA SER A 234 6.35 9.72 1.08
C SER A 234 5.10 10.57 0.78
N GLN A 235 4.74 10.72 -0.50
CA GLN A 235 3.53 11.46 -0.88
C GLN A 235 2.23 10.76 -0.44
N ASN A 236 2.14 9.44 -0.59
CA ASN A 236 0.94 8.70 -0.20
C ASN A 236 0.78 8.61 1.33
N LEU A 237 1.88 8.46 2.07
CA LEU A 237 1.87 8.50 3.53
C LEU A 237 1.39 9.88 4.04
N LEU A 238 1.82 10.98 3.41
CA LEU A 238 1.26 12.31 3.69
C LEU A 238 -0.25 12.37 3.40
N GLY A 239 -0.69 11.85 2.25
CA GLY A 239 -2.11 11.81 1.89
C GLY A 239 -2.94 11.09 2.95
N VAL A 240 -2.45 9.96 3.45
CA VAL A 240 -3.08 9.23 4.56
C VAL A 240 -3.04 10.04 5.85
N LEU A 241 -1.91 10.68 6.20
CA LEU A 241 -1.82 11.52 7.39
C LEU A 241 -2.86 12.65 7.36
N ILE A 242 -3.06 13.30 6.22
CA ILE A 242 -4.11 14.32 6.05
C ILE A 242 -5.49 13.70 6.21
N LEU A 243 -5.74 12.54 5.59
CA LEU A 243 -7.02 11.84 5.70
C LEU A 243 -7.34 11.44 7.15
N LEU A 244 -6.38 10.91 7.90
CA LEU A 244 -6.57 10.52 9.30
C LEU A 244 -6.86 11.75 10.17
N HIS A 245 -6.19 12.88 9.93
CA HIS A 245 -6.49 14.13 10.61
C HIS A 245 -7.91 14.64 10.28
N LEU A 246 -8.27 14.68 9.00
CA LEU A 246 -9.62 15.07 8.56
C LEU A 246 -10.70 14.11 9.10
N SER A 247 -10.39 12.83 9.26
CA SER A 247 -11.35 11.85 9.80
C SER A 247 -11.76 12.14 11.24
N GLN A 248 -10.96 12.90 11.99
CA GLN A 248 -11.27 13.31 13.36
C GLN A 248 -12.09 14.60 13.38
N GLN A 249 -11.85 15.51 12.44
CA GLN A 249 -12.46 16.85 12.44
C GLN A 249 -13.75 16.93 11.61
N HIS A 250 -13.83 16.22 10.49
CA HIS A 250 -14.98 16.30 9.60
C HIS A 250 -16.17 15.51 10.18
N PRO A 251 -17.37 16.11 10.39
CA PRO A 251 -18.47 15.48 11.10
C PRO A 251 -18.89 14.11 10.53
N MET A 252 -18.96 14.00 9.19
CA MET A 252 -19.36 12.75 8.54
C MET A 252 -18.29 11.66 8.68
N LEU A 253 -17.01 12.01 8.52
CA LEU A 253 -15.93 11.03 8.65
C LEU A 253 -15.73 10.61 10.11
N SER A 254 -15.88 11.54 11.06
CA SER A 254 -15.83 11.25 12.50
C SER A 254 -16.95 10.29 12.92
N ARG A 255 -18.15 10.45 12.35
CA ARG A 255 -19.25 9.49 12.53
C ARG A 255 -18.90 8.11 11.94
N ILE A 256 -18.38 8.05 10.73
CA ILE A 256 -18.01 6.77 10.08
C ILE A 256 -16.91 6.06 10.88
N ARG A 257 -15.90 6.82 11.32
CA ARG A 257 -14.82 6.38 12.18
C ARG A 257 -15.33 5.74 13.47
N SER A 258 -16.21 6.43 14.20
CA SER A 258 -16.74 5.96 15.48
C SER A 258 -17.77 4.83 15.37
N SER A 259 -18.50 4.72 14.25
CA SER A 259 -19.61 3.75 14.12
C SER A 259 -19.32 2.54 13.25
N ILE A 260 -18.41 2.62 12.27
CA ILE A 260 -18.21 1.56 11.25
C ILE A 260 -16.78 0.98 11.27
N CYS A 261 -15.76 1.78 11.56
CA CYS A 261 -14.36 1.34 11.43
C CYS A 261 -13.92 0.31 12.50
N GLY A 262 -14.73 0.12 13.54
CA GLY A 262 -14.49 -0.87 14.60
C GLY A 262 -13.66 -0.33 15.77
N GLN A 263 -13.68 -1.06 16.89
CA GLN A 263 -13.16 -0.58 18.18
C GLN A 263 -11.64 -0.37 18.21
N ARG A 264 -10.88 -1.11 17.38
CA ARG A 264 -9.42 -1.00 17.35
C ARG A 264 -8.91 0.12 16.46
N PHE A 265 -9.75 0.66 15.58
CA PHE A 265 -9.31 1.59 14.53
C PHE A 265 -8.59 2.82 15.10
N ASP A 266 -9.06 3.38 16.22
CA ASP A 266 -8.42 4.56 16.81
C ASP A 266 -6.98 4.29 17.26
N VAL A 267 -6.75 3.12 17.87
CA VAL A 267 -5.41 2.69 18.31
C VAL A 267 -4.50 2.50 17.10
N GLU A 268 -5.01 1.82 16.07
CA GLU A 268 -4.24 1.54 14.84
C GLU A 268 -3.95 2.80 14.04
N ALA A 269 -4.89 3.75 13.99
CA ALA A 269 -4.69 5.04 13.37
C ALA A 269 -3.62 5.86 14.11
N SER A 270 -3.62 5.89 15.45
CA SER A 270 -2.58 6.58 16.22
C SER A 270 -1.19 5.96 16.02
N GLN A 271 -1.11 4.62 15.98
CA GLN A 271 0.13 3.92 15.65
C GLN A 271 0.60 4.29 14.23
N THR A 272 -0.32 4.28 13.26
CA THR A 272 -0.04 4.65 11.86
C THR A 272 0.49 6.06 11.73
N VAL A 273 -0.13 7.03 12.42
CA VAL A 273 0.34 8.42 12.43
C VAL A 273 1.79 8.49 12.92
N THR A 274 2.11 7.77 14.00
CA THR A 274 3.45 7.74 14.58
C THR A 274 4.49 7.23 13.57
N VAL A 275 4.24 6.06 12.96
CA VAL A 275 5.19 5.44 12.03
C VAL A 275 5.32 6.20 10.70
N TYR A 276 4.25 6.84 10.21
CA TYR A 276 4.31 7.62 8.97
C TYR A 276 5.02 8.96 9.17
N LEU A 277 4.84 9.61 10.33
CA LEU A 277 5.60 10.79 10.69
C LEU A 277 7.09 10.47 10.84
N ASP A 278 7.43 9.32 11.43
CA ASP A 278 8.81 8.84 11.52
C ASP A 278 9.44 8.62 10.14
N TRP A 279 8.71 7.97 9.22
CA TRP A 279 9.14 7.82 7.83
C TRP A 279 9.50 9.16 7.19
N LEU A 280 8.59 10.14 7.26
CA LEU A 280 8.81 11.46 6.67
C LEU A 280 9.97 12.20 7.34
N ARG A 281 10.10 12.10 8.66
CA ARG A 281 11.19 12.73 9.43
C ARG A 281 12.56 12.22 8.99
N ASP A 282 12.69 10.93 8.75
CA ASP A 282 13.96 10.33 8.31
C ASP A 282 14.26 10.66 6.85
N MET A 283 13.25 10.55 5.99
CA MET A 283 13.42 10.75 4.55
C MET A 283 13.61 12.21 4.16
N LYS A 284 13.22 13.20 5.00
CA LYS A 284 13.35 14.64 4.69
C LYS A 284 14.78 15.08 4.37
N LYS A 285 15.78 14.39 4.94
CA LYS A 285 17.21 14.69 4.70
C LYS A 285 17.75 14.03 3.43
N ILE A 286 17.00 13.09 2.85
CA ILE A 286 17.44 12.23 1.75
C ILE A 286 16.80 12.66 0.42
N GLU A 287 15.50 12.98 0.43
CA GLU A 287 14.76 13.37 -0.77
C GLU A 287 13.88 14.61 -0.59
N SER A 288 13.77 15.43 -1.64
CA SER A 288 13.02 16.69 -1.62
C SER A 288 11.51 16.51 -1.43
N THR A 289 10.93 15.43 -1.96
CA THR A 289 9.50 15.13 -1.80
C THR A 289 9.15 14.87 -0.34
N ALA A 290 9.94 14.04 0.37
CA ALA A 290 9.76 13.82 1.80
C ALA A 290 9.95 15.11 2.61
N ASN A 291 10.91 15.97 2.22
CA ASN A 291 11.08 17.26 2.88
C ASN A 291 9.84 18.16 2.74
N TRP A 292 9.27 18.24 1.54
CA TRP A 292 8.02 18.97 1.33
C TRP A 292 6.87 18.36 2.15
N CYS A 293 6.74 17.02 2.13
CA CYS A 293 5.72 16.30 2.90
C CYS A 293 5.86 16.55 4.41
N TRP A 294 7.07 16.50 4.95
CA TRP A 294 7.37 16.76 6.36
C TRP A 294 6.92 18.16 6.77
N ASN A 295 7.22 19.18 5.97
CA ASN A 295 6.84 20.56 6.28
C ASN A 295 5.31 20.74 6.35
N ILE A 296 4.55 20.03 5.51
CA ILE A 296 3.08 20.04 5.59
C ILE A 296 2.61 19.27 6.82
N ALA A 297 3.11 18.05 7.04
CA ALA A 297 2.73 17.21 8.16
C ALA A 297 2.98 17.91 9.50
N ARG A 298 4.11 18.63 9.63
CA ARG A 298 4.46 19.44 10.80
C ARG A 298 3.38 20.47 11.14
N LEU A 299 2.83 21.15 10.13
CA LEU A 299 1.77 22.13 10.33
C LEU A 299 0.44 21.48 10.71
N VAL A 300 0.08 20.37 10.06
CA VAL A 300 -1.19 19.64 10.33
C VAL A 300 -1.21 19.03 11.73
N TYR A 301 -0.08 18.48 12.17
CA TYR A 301 0.07 17.77 13.45
C TYR A 301 0.71 18.61 14.57
N GLN A 302 0.98 19.90 14.30
CA GLN A 302 1.59 20.84 15.27
C GLN A 302 2.88 20.29 15.89
N LEU A 303 3.76 19.76 15.05
CA LEU A 303 5.03 19.16 15.46
C LEU A 303 6.14 20.22 15.51
N ASP A 304 7.16 19.97 16.31
CA ASP A 304 8.41 20.74 16.27
C ASP A 304 9.30 20.29 15.08
N ASP A 305 10.35 21.09 14.80
CA ASP A 305 11.26 20.90 13.65
C ASP A 305 12.08 19.60 13.64
#